data_AF-A0A660E297-F1
#
_entry.id   AF-A0A660E297-F1
#
_cell.length_a   1.000
_cell.length_b   1.000
_cell.length_c   1.000
_cell.angle_alpha   90.00
_cell.angle_beta   90.00
_cell.angle_gamma   90.00
#
_symmetry.space_group_name_H-M   'P 1'
#
loop_
_entity.id
_entity.type
_entity.pdbx_description
1 polymer ?
#
loop_
_entity_poly.entity_id
_entity_poly.type
_entity_poly.pdbx_seq_one_letter_code
_entity_poly.pdbx_strand_id
1 'polypeptide(L)'
;MNFALAEWFGFNQRVKQDMIFEKEINGERVTKKVYGRFNWWALLFTWFYALFSPRCQVRFFIIKATVPFLAMILVNTIVGLFFVDDVVLIVGLIGDIWYGFMFETWFKNQLVADGFEPVAAA
;
A
#
# COMPACT_ATOMS: atom_id res chain seq x y z
N MET A 1 3.34 2.68 15.23
CA MET A 1 2.63 2.60 13.94
C MET A 1 1.65 3.76 13.90
N ASN A 2 1.87 4.74 13.02
CA ASN A 2 0.93 5.85 12.86
C ASN A 2 -0.19 5.43 11.91
N PHE A 3 -1.43 5.76 12.27
CA PHE A 3 -2.67 5.37 11.58
C PHE A 3 -3.51 6.60 11.24
N ALA A 4 -2.88 7.66 10.74
CA ALA A 4 -3.60 8.84 10.34
C ALA A 4 -4.39 8.56 9.03
N LEU A 5 -5.62 9.05 8.94
CA LEU A 5 -6.43 8.97 7.71
C LEU A 5 -5.68 9.51 6.48
N ALA A 6 -4.87 10.55 6.67
CA ALA A 6 -4.02 11.10 5.62
C ALA A 6 -2.96 10.12 5.09
N GLU A 7 -2.47 9.18 5.91
CA GLU A 7 -1.56 8.14 5.43
C GLU A 7 -2.26 7.13 4.52
N TRP A 8 -3.56 6.91 4.74
CA TRP A 8 -4.35 5.99 3.93
C TRP A 8 -4.83 6.66 2.65
N PHE A 9 -5.40 7.87 2.76
CA PHE A 9 -6.13 8.54 1.68
C PHE A 9 -5.37 9.73 1.04
N GLY A 10 -4.15 10.03 1.46
CA GLY A 10 -3.31 11.12 0.93
C GLY A 10 -2.80 10.91 -0.49
N PHE A 11 -3.71 10.78 -1.46
CA PHE A 11 -3.39 10.46 -2.86
C PHE A 11 -2.48 11.50 -3.55
N ASN A 12 -2.60 12.76 -3.14
CA ASN A 12 -1.78 13.85 -3.68
C ASN A 12 -0.31 13.74 -3.23
N GLN A 13 -0.07 13.20 -2.04
CA GLN A 13 1.26 12.95 -1.47
C GLN A 13 1.79 11.54 -1.78
N ARG A 14 1.12 10.77 -2.65
CA ARG A 14 1.58 9.43 -3.02
C ARG A 14 2.99 9.46 -3.63
N VAL A 15 3.68 8.33 -3.56
CA VAL A 15 4.98 8.16 -4.21
C VAL A 15 4.81 8.24 -5.72
N LYS A 16 5.63 9.09 -6.37
CA LYS A 16 5.62 9.35 -7.82
C LYS A 16 6.95 9.07 -8.50
N GLN A 17 7.98 8.76 -7.72
CA GLN A 17 9.34 8.50 -8.21
C GLN A 17 9.86 7.25 -7.53
N ASP A 18 10.69 6.49 -8.25
CA ASP A 18 11.39 5.34 -7.69
C ASP A 18 12.33 5.81 -6.57
N MET A 19 12.35 5.07 -5.47
CA MET A 19 13.20 5.35 -4.31
C MET A 19 13.87 4.05 -3.86
N ILE A 20 15.06 4.17 -3.29
CA ILE A 20 15.79 3.06 -2.68
C ILE A 20 15.90 3.35 -1.19
N PHE A 21 15.57 2.36 -0.38
CA PHE A 21 15.62 2.40 1.07
C PHE A 21 16.58 1.35 1.57
N GLU A 22 17.42 1.71 2.54
CA GLU A 22 18.39 0.80 3.12
C GLU A 22 18.32 0.79 4.65
N LYS A 23 18.66 -0.34 5.24
CA LYS A 23 18.79 -0.52 6.69
C LYS A 23 19.82 -1.60 6.97
N GLU A 24 20.65 -1.38 7.96
CA GLU A 24 21.56 -2.40 8.47
C GLU A 24 20.83 -3.27 9.52
N ILE A 25 20.81 -4.58 9.30
CA ILE A 25 20.19 -5.55 10.20
C ILE A 25 21.22 -6.65 10.43
N ASN A 26 21.70 -6.80 11.66
CA ASN A 26 22.71 -7.80 12.04
C ASN A 26 24.00 -7.73 11.20
N GLY A 27 24.45 -6.54 10.82
CA GLY A 27 25.64 -6.34 9.98
C GLY A 27 25.43 -6.56 8.48
N GLU A 28 24.22 -6.96 8.06
CA GLU A 28 23.85 -7.06 6.64
C GLU A 28 23.04 -5.84 6.19
N ARG A 29 23.38 -5.32 5.01
CA ARG A 29 22.68 -4.17 4.42
C ARG A 29 21.47 -4.67 3.62
N VAL A 30 20.27 -4.44 4.17
CA VAL A 30 19.01 -4.80 3.51
C VAL A 30 18.54 -3.64 2.65
N THR A 31 18.34 -3.89 1.36
CA THR A 31 17.85 -2.89 0.40
C THR A 31 16.41 -3.18 -0.01
N LYS A 32 15.57 -2.15 -0.01
CA LYS A 32 14.17 -2.20 -0.45
C LYS A 32 13.92 -1.09 -1.45
N LYS A 33 13.51 -1.46 -2.66
CA LYS A 33 13.07 -0.50 -3.67
C LYS A 33 11.60 -0.16 -3.44
N VAL A 34 11.23 1.09 -3.60
CA VAL A 34 9.84 1.61 -3.70
C VAL A 34 9.66 2.13 -5.11
N TYR A 35 8.54 1.78 -5.76
CA TYR A 35 8.28 2.18 -7.14
C TYR A 35 7.38 3.41 -7.20
N GLY A 36 7.73 4.36 -8.07
CA GLY A 36 6.95 5.59 -8.33
C GLY A 36 5.74 5.41 -9.24
N ARG A 37 5.27 4.18 -9.44
CA ARG A 37 4.27 3.80 -10.44
C ARG A 37 3.15 2.99 -9.83
N PHE A 38 2.06 2.87 -10.58
CA PHE A 38 0.94 2.02 -10.24
C PHE A 38 1.37 0.57 -10.01
N ASN A 39 0.89 -0.03 -8.92
CA ASN A 39 1.21 -1.41 -8.58
C ASN A 39 0.08 -2.35 -9.04
N TRP A 40 0.27 -2.97 -10.20
CA TRP A 40 -0.66 -3.94 -10.79
C TRP A 40 -0.90 -5.17 -9.90
N TRP A 41 0.11 -5.61 -9.16
CA TRP A 41 -0.04 -6.76 -8.26
C TRP A 41 -0.93 -6.40 -7.06
N ALA A 42 -0.81 -5.19 -6.54
CA ALA A 42 -1.69 -4.69 -5.50
C ALA A 42 -3.13 -4.47 -6.01
N LEU A 43 -3.33 -4.10 -7.28
CA LEU A 43 -4.67 -4.07 -7.88
C LEU A 43 -5.30 -5.46 -7.92
N LEU A 44 -4.59 -6.44 -8.50
CA LEU A 44 -5.16 -7.76 -8.78
C LEU A 44 -5.26 -8.64 -7.53
N PHE A 45 -4.35 -8.47 -6.57
CA PHE A 45 -4.23 -9.34 -5.40
C PHE A 45 -4.34 -8.59 -4.07
N THR A 46 -4.65 -7.29 -4.08
CA THR A 46 -4.88 -6.46 -2.89
C THR A 46 -3.82 -6.68 -1.80
N TRP A 47 -4.24 -6.99 -0.57
CA TRP A 47 -3.35 -7.22 0.56
C TRP A 47 -2.63 -8.58 0.48
N PHE A 48 -3.12 -9.55 -0.31
CA PHE A 48 -2.42 -10.83 -0.51
C PHE A 48 -1.06 -10.62 -1.17
N TYR A 49 -0.91 -9.62 -2.04
CA TYR A 49 0.39 -9.26 -2.58
C TYR A 49 1.38 -8.87 -1.46
N ALA A 50 0.95 -8.10 -0.46
CA ALA A 50 1.79 -7.77 0.69
C ALA A 50 2.14 -9.00 1.54
N LEU A 51 1.20 -9.95 1.66
CA LEU A 51 1.40 -11.19 2.42
C LEU A 51 2.42 -12.12 1.77
N PHE A 52 2.33 -12.33 0.46
CA PHE A 52 3.13 -13.33 -0.24
C PHE A 52 4.42 -12.79 -0.86
N SER A 53 4.54 -11.48 -1.06
CA SER A 53 5.74 -10.91 -1.68
C SER A 53 6.92 -10.85 -0.69
N PRO A 54 8.07 -11.49 -0.99
CA PRO A 54 9.28 -11.37 -0.15
C PRO A 54 9.76 -9.92 0.01
N ARG A 55 9.49 -9.08 -1.00
CA ARG A 55 9.79 -7.63 -0.94
C ARG A 55 9.08 -6.95 0.23
N CYS A 56 7.84 -7.36 0.49
CA CYS A 56 6.94 -6.77 1.46
C CYS A 56 7.09 -7.34 2.88
N GLN A 57 8.05 -8.25 3.10
CA GLN A 57 8.41 -8.77 4.42
C GLN A 57 9.10 -7.67 5.26
N VAL A 58 8.27 -6.78 5.78
CA VAL A 58 8.61 -5.66 6.67
C VAL A 58 7.66 -5.75 7.86
N ARG A 59 8.17 -5.47 9.05
CA ARG A 59 7.40 -5.60 10.28
C ARG A 59 6.09 -4.81 10.18
N PHE A 60 4.98 -5.48 10.48
CA PHE A 60 3.61 -4.93 10.47
C PHE A 60 3.08 -4.40 9.13
N PHE A 61 3.80 -4.56 8.01
CA PHE A 61 3.33 -4.04 6.73
C PHE A 61 2.05 -4.73 6.24
N ILE A 62 1.91 -6.03 6.46
CA ILE A 62 0.69 -6.78 6.12
C ILE A 62 -0.52 -6.15 6.81
N ILE A 63 -0.44 -5.87 8.11
CA ILE A 63 -1.51 -5.21 8.86
C ILE A 63 -1.84 -3.86 8.21
N LYS A 64 -0.82 -3.06 7.90
CA LYS A 64 -1.00 -1.73 7.28
C LYS A 64 -1.65 -1.82 5.89
N ALA A 65 -1.39 -2.88 5.13
CA ALA A 65 -2.01 -3.13 3.83
C ALA A 65 -3.44 -3.70 3.94
N THR A 66 -3.73 -4.49 4.98
CA THR A 66 -5.04 -5.11 5.19
C THR A 66 -6.10 -4.12 5.65
N VAL A 67 -5.77 -3.11 6.46
CA VAL A 67 -6.80 -2.19 6.98
C VAL A 67 -7.51 -1.40 5.87
N PRO A 68 -6.82 -0.78 4.89
CA PRO A 68 -7.48 -0.15 3.75
C PRO A 68 -8.39 -1.11 2.97
N PHE A 69 -7.98 -2.38 2.83
CA PHE A 69 -8.80 -3.40 2.17
C PHE A 69 -10.10 -3.69 2.94
N LEU A 70 -10.03 -3.86 4.26
CA LEU A 70 -11.22 -4.06 5.09
C LEU A 70 -12.17 -2.85 5.03
N ALA A 71 -11.62 -1.63 5.00
CA ALA A 71 -12.41 -0.43 4.81
C ALA A 71 -13.14 -0.42 3.45
N MET A 72 -12.49 -0.88 2.37
CA MET A 72 -13.12 -1.00 1.05
C MET A 72 -14.22 -2.07 1.01
N ILE A 73 -14.05 -3.21 1.69
CA ILE A 73 -15.11 -4.22 1.84
C ILE A 73 -16.33 -3.60 2.53
N LEU A 74 -16.11 -2.85 3.62
CA LEU A 74 -17.19 -2.17 4.33
C LEU A 74 -17.91 -1.16 3.44
N VAL A 75 -17.17 -0.34 2.68
CA VAL A 75 -17.75 0.62 1.72
C VAL A 75 -18.60 -0.11 0.67
N ASN A 76 -18.07 -1.17 0.04
CA ASN A 76 -18.82 -1.94 -0.95
C ASN A 76 -20.08 -2.59 -0.36
N THR A 77 -19.99 -3.09 0.87
CA THR A 77 -21.14 -3.68 1.57
C THR A 77 -22.22 -2.63 1.79
N ILE A 78 -21.86 -1.43 2.26
CA ILE A 78 -22.80 -0.32 2.47
C ILE A 78 -23.41 0.12 1.14
N VAL A 79 -22.62 0.28 0.08
CA VAL A 79 -23.13 0.66 -1.25
C VAL A 79 -24.11 -0.39 -1.78
N GLY A 80 -23.82 -1.69 -1.60
CA GLY A 80 -24.71 -2.77 -2.01
C GLY A 80 -26.07 -2.80 -1.29
N LEU A 81 -26.21 -2.12 -0.15
CA LEU A 81 -27.52 -1.98 0.52
C LEU A 81 -28.42 -0.94 -0.14
N PHE A 82 -27.86 -0.01 -0.92
CA PHE A 82 -28.60 1.16 -1.42
C PHE A 82 -28.58 1.30 -2.95
N PHE A 83 -27.68 0.60 -3.64
CA PHE A 83 -27.45 0.76 -5.08
C PHE A 83 -27.52 -0.57 -5.83
N VAL A 84 -27.72 -0.48 -7.15
CA VAL A 84 -27.71 -1.63 -8.06
C VAL A 84 -26.30 -2.16 -8.29
N ASP A 85 -26.21 -3.42 -8.72
CA ASP A 85 -24.95 -4.17 -8.86
C ASP A 85 -23.89 -3.46 -9.72
N ASP A 86 -24.30 -2.80 -10.81
CA ASP A 86 -23.37 -2.05 -11.67
C ASP A 86 -22.65 -0.93 -10.92
N VAL A 87 -23.35 -0.24 -10.01
CA VAL A 87 -22.75 0.82 -9.19
C VAL A 87 -21.78 0.23 -8.18
N VAL A 88 -22.15 -0.90 -7.56
CA VAL A 88 -21.27 -1.62 -6.62
C VAL A 88 -19.98 -2.05 -7.32
N LEU A 89 -20.08 -2.59 -8.53
CA LEU A 89 -18.94 -3.00 -9.34
C LEU A 89 -18.01 -1.83 -9.65
N ILE A 90 -18.57 -0.69 -10.07
CA ILE A 90 -17.79 0.51 -10.38
C ILE A 90 -17.07 1.02 -9.12
N VAL A 91 -17.75 1.07 -7.98
CA VAL A 91 -17.16 1.51 -6.70
C VAL A 91 -16.03 0.56 -6.29
N GLY A 92 -16.23 -0.75 -6.40
CA GLY A 92 -15.20 -1.76 -6.16
C GLY A 92 -13.96 -1.53 -7.01
N LEU A 93 -14.14 -1.36 -8.33
CA LEU A 93 -13.04 -1.09 -9.26
C LEU A 93 -12.26 0.18 -8.92
N ILE A 94 -12.97 1.28 -8.57
CA ILE A 94 -12.32 2.53 -8.15
C ILE A 94 -11.50 2.30 -6.88
N GLY A 95 -12.04 1.54 -5.93
CA GLY A 95 -11.33 1.14 -4.70
C GLY A 95 -10.05 0.38 -5.01
N ASP A 96 -10.11 -0.64 -5.86
CA ASP A 96 -8.96 -1.45 -6.24
C ASP A 96 -7.89 -0.62 -6.96
N ILE A 97 -8.30 0.27 -7.88
CA ILE A 97 -7.40 1.21 -8.56
C ILE A 97 -6.72 2.13 -7.53
N TRP A 98 -7.48 2.70 -6.60
CA TRP A 98 -6.93 3.52 -5.54
C TRP A 98 -5.92 2.74 -4.68
N TYR A 99 -6.23 1.49 -4.34
CA TYR A 99 -5.33 0.61 -3.59
C TYR A 99 -4.01 0.38 -4.34
N GLY A 100 -4.08 0.10 -5.65
CA GLY A 100 -2.91 -0.05 -6.52
C GLY A 100 -2.02 1.19 -6.59
N PHE A 101 -2.59 2.39 -6.53
CA PHE A 101 -1.83 3.64 -6.47
C PHE A 101 -1.20 3.92 -5.09
N MET A 102 -1.92 3.58 -4.01
CA MET A 102 -1.48 3.91 -2.66
C MET A 102 -0.52 2.88 -2.05
N PHE A 103 -0.50 1.65 -2.58
CA PHE A 103 0.30 0.55 -2.04
C PHE A 103 1.77 0.91 -1.79
N GLU A 104 2.45 1.47 -2.80
CA GLU A 104 3.86 1.86 -2.70
C GLU A 104 4.07 3.00 -1.69
N THR A 105 3.07 3.85 -1.48
CA THR A 105 3.09 4.90 -0.46
C THR A 105 3.00 4.33 0.94
N TRP A 106 2.10 3.36 1.16
CA TRP A 106 2.03 2.66 2.44
C TRP A 106 3.31 1.87 2.72
N PHE A 107 3.87 1.23 1.69
CA PHE A 107 5.12 0.50 1.80
C PHE A 107 6.28 1.42 2.19
N LYS A 108 6.43 2.55 1.50
CA LYS A 108 7.39 3.60 1.87
C LYS A 108 7.22 4.05 3.32
N ASN A 109 6.00 4.42 3.71
CA ASN A 109 5.74 4.94 5.05
C ASN A 109 6.07 3.88 6.11
N GLN A 110 5.86 2.60 5.80
CA GLN A 110 6.22 1.51 6.70
C GLN A 110 7.73 1.27 6.77
N LEU A 111 8.45 1.38 5.64
CA LEU A 111 9.91 1.30 5.61
C LEU A 111 10.51 2.40 6.49
N VAL A 112 10.06 3.65 6.34
CA VAL A 112 10.51 4.78 7.16
C VAL A 112 10.18 4.54 8.64
N ALA A 113 8.98 4.05 8.95
CA ALA A 113 8.59 3.75 10.32
C ALA A 113 9.36 2.58 10.94
N ASP A 114 9.85 1.64 10.12
CA ASP A 114 10.73 0.55 10.54
C ASP A 114 12.20 1.00 10.60
N GLY A 115 12.53 2.24 10.25
CA GLY A 115 13.89 2.80 10.35
C GLY A 115 14.77 2.54 9.13
N PHE A 116 14.18 2.29 7.96
CA PHE A 116 14.92 2.35 6.70
C PHE A 116 15.11 3.80 6.26
N GLU A 117 16.30 4.12 5.75
CA GLU A 117 16.65 5.45 5.28
C GLU A 117 16.67 5.51 3.76
N PRO A 118 16.19 6.61 3.15
CA PRO A 118 16.25 6.79 1.71
C PRO A 118 17.69 7.05 1.27
N VAL A 119 18.13 6.35 0.23
CA VAL A 119 19.43 6.55 -0.40
C VAL A 119 19.21 7.26 -1.72
N ALA A 120 20.12 8.20 -2.05
CA ALA A 120 20.10 8.84 -3.35
C ALA A 120 20.14 7.76 -4.44
N ALA A 121 19.15 7.76 -5.32
CA ALA A 121 19.17 6.89 -6.50
C ALA A 121 20.39 7.29 -7.34
N ALA A 122 21.31 6.35 -7.55
CA ALA A 122 22.44 6.52 -8.45
C ALA A 122 21.97 6.73 -9.90
#